data_AF-A0A351T2N6-F1
#
_entry.id   AF-A0A351T2N6-F1
#
_cell.length_a   1.000
_cell.length_b   1.000
_cell.length_c   1.000
_cell.angle_alpha   90.00
_cell.angle_beta   90.00
_cell.angle_gamma   90.00
#
_symmetry.space_group_name_H-M   'P 1'
#
loop_
_entity.id
_entity.type
_entity.pdbx_description
1 polymer ?
#
loop_
_entity_poly.entity_id
_entity_poly.type
_entity_poly.pdbx_seq_one_letter_code
_entity_poly.pdbx_strand_id
1 'polypeptide(L)' 'FRVSGQKAFAESGISHADVDHLMIYDAFAHLPIYGLEDLGFCERGEGADFIWERNTAPGGKLPVNTNGGGL' A
#
# COMPACT_ATOMS: atom_id res chain seq x y z
N PHE A 1 -7.84 6.44 1.53
CA PHE A 1 -8.18 5.02 1.73
C PHE A 1 -8.64 4.66 3.16
N ARG A 2 -8.57 5.59 4.13
CA ARG A 2 -8.85 5.31 5.56
C ARG A 2 -10.20 4.64 5.85
N VAL A 3 -11.27 5.16 5.27
CA VAL A 3 -12.64 4.69 5.57
C VAL A 3 -12.91 3.31 4.97
N SER A 4 -12.59 3.12 3.69
CA SER A 4 -12.84 1.84 3.01
C SER A 4 -11.85 0.75 3.43
N GLY A 5 -10.58 1.10 3.63
CA GLY A 5 -9.53 0.18 4.06
C GLY A 5 -9.85 -0.46 5.42
N GLN A 6 -10.18 0.36 6.42
CA GLN A 6 -10.56 -0.14 7.75
C GLN A 6 -11.75 -1.09 7.69
N LYS A 7 -12.78 -0.77 6.89
CA LYS A 7 -13.94 -1.66 6.70
C LYS A 7 -13.54 -2.98 6.04
N ALA A 8 -12.74 -2.94 4.98
CA ALA A 8 -12.30 -4.13 4.27
C ALA A 8 -11.48 -5.08 5.16
N PHE A 9 -10.56 -4.57 5.98
CA PHE A 9 -9.82 -5.40 6.96
C PHE A 9 -10.74 -5.98 8.03
N ALA A 10 -11.66 -5.18 8.57
CA ALA A 10 -12.62 -5.66 9.57
C ALA A 10 -13.56 -6.74 9.02
N GLU A 11 -14.02 -6.61 7.78
CA GLU A 11 -14.92 -7.57 7.13
C GLU A 11 -14.21 -8.86 6.72
N SER A 12 -12.96 -8.77 6.23
CA SER A 12 -12.17 -9.93 5.83
C SER A 12 -11.58 -10.69 7.02
N GLY A 13 -11.39 -10.03 8.16
CA GLY A 13 -10.80 -10.62 9.36
C GLY A 13 -9.30 -10.90 9.25
N ILE A 14 -8.63 -10.37 8.22
CA ILE A 14 -7.17 -10.48 8.06
C ILE A 14 -6.46 -9.28 8.69
N SER A 15 -5.16 -9.42 8.92
CA SER A 15 -4.25 -8.36 9.33
C SER A 15 -3.36 -7.91 8.18
N HIS A 16 -2.62 -6.81 8.35
CA HIS A 16 -1.62 -6.37 7.37
C HIS A 16 -0.53 -7.41 7.10
N ALA A 17 -0.23 -8.28 8.08
CA ALA A 17 0.76 -9.34 7.93
C ALA A 17 0.31 -10.47 6.99
N ASP A 18 -0.99 -10.55 6.69
CA ASP A 18 -1.59 -11.54 5.79
C ASP A 18 -1.65 -11.04 4.33
N VAL A 19 -1.18 -9.81 4.06
CA VAL A 19 -1.22 -9.21 2.71
C VAL A 19 0.10 -9.40 1.99
N ASP A 20 0.11 -10.27 0.98
CA ASP A 20 1.32 -10.60 0.21
C ASP A 20 1.73 -9.53 -0.82
N HIS A 21 0.76 -8.76 -1.34
CA HIS A 21 1.00 -7.66 -2.28
C HIS A 21 -0.14 -6.64 -2.22
N LEU A 22 0.12 -5.42 -2.68
CA LEU A 22 -0.86 -4.34 -2.69
C LEU A 22 -1.08 -3.80 -4.11
N MET A 23 -2.32 -3.81 -4.55
CA MET A 23 -2.74 -3.14 -5.78
C MET A 23 -3.46 -1.85 -5.42
N ILE A 24 -2.98 -0.72 -5.93
CA ILE A 24 -3.51 0.58 -5.59
C ILE A 24 -3.61 1.51 -6.79
N TYR A 25 -4.72 2.23 -6.85
CA TYR A 25 -4.97 3.21 -7.89
C TYR A 25 -3.97 4.36 -7.82
N ASP A 26 -3.29 4.60 -8.93
CA ASP A 26 -2.10 5.42 -9.02
C ASP A 26 -2.14 6.41 -10.20
N ALA A 27 -3.30 7.04 -10.45
CA ALA A 27 -3.44 8.06 -11.51
C ALA A 27 -2.36 9.16 -11.51
N PHE A 28 -1.70 9.39 -10.36
CA PHE A 28 -0.50 10.21 -10.24
C PHE A 28 0.50 9.53 -9.29
N ALA A 29 1.79 9.75 -9.53
CA ALA A 29 2.90 9.09 -8.82
C ALA A 29 2.89 9.22 -7.28
N HIS A 30 2.24 10.25 -6.73
CA HIS A 30 2.18 10.49 -5.29
C HIS A 30 1.00 9.77 -4.61
N LEU A 31 0.00 9.27 -5.35
CA LEU A 31 -1.17 8.61 -4.76
C LEU A 31 -0.84 7.33 -3.99
N PRO A 32 0.09 6.45 -4.47
CA PRO A 32 0.52 5.28 -3.70
C PRO A 32 1.08 5.62 -2.31
N ILE A 33 1.71 6.78 -2.13
CA ILE A 33 2.21 7.24 -0.83
C ILE A 33 1.05 7.37 0.17
N TYR A 34 0.01 8.12 -0.20
CA TYR A 34 -1.18 8.26 0.65
C TYR A 34 -1.90 6.94 0.88
N GLY A 35 -1.84 6.05 -0.10
CA GLY A 35 -2.38 4.72 -0.02
C GLY A 35 -1.75 3.85 1.04
N LEU A 36 -0.42 3.75 1.03
CA LEU A 36 0.35 3.00 2.03
C LEU A 36 0.03 3.49 3.45
N GLU A 37 0.01 4.80 3.64
CA GLU A 37 -0.28 5.43 4.93
C GLU A 37 -1.75 5.23 5.36
N ASP A 38 -2.69 5.51 4.47
CA ASP A 38 -4.12 5.45 4.78
C ASP A 38 -4.63 4.02 4.97
N LEU A 39 -4.01 3.05 4.30
CA LEU A 39 -4.29 1.63 4.52
C LEU A 39 -3.59 1.08 5.75
N GLY A 40 -2.57 1.77 6.28
CA GLY A 40 -1.87 1.39 7.52
C GLY A 40 -0.68 0.45 7.31
N PHE A 41 -0.08 0.40 6.13
CA PHE A 41 1.15 -0.37 5.88
C PHE A 41 2.42 0.34 6.36
N CYS A 42 2.35 1.66 6.52
CA CYS A 42 3.35 2.49 7.17
C CYS A 42 2.65 3.62 7.94
N GLU A 43 3.36 4.28 8.86
CA GLU A 43 2.79 5.43 9.55
C GLU A 43 2.65 6.63 8.62
N ARG A 44 1.80 7.57 9.01
CA ARG A 44 1.58 8.80 8.25
C ARG A 44 2.86 9.62 8.16
N GLY A 45 3.27 9.98 6.94
CA GLY A 45 4.53 10.68 6.66
C GLY A 45 5.70 9.77 6.33
N GLU A 46 5.58 8.45 6.52
CA GLU A 46 6.66 7.48 6.25
C GLU A 46 6.53 6.83 4.86
N GLY A 47 5.46 7.10 4.11
CA GLY A 47 5.20 6.39 2.85
C GLY A 47 6.27 6.63 1.78
N ALA A 48 6.87 7.82 1.76
CA ALA A 48 7.96 8.15 0.84
C ALA A 48 9.22 7.33 1.13
N ASP A 49 9.63 7.27 2.40
CA ASP A 49 10.80 6.51 2.84
C ASP A 49 10.58 5.00 2.65
N PHE A 50 9.38 4.50 2.96
CA PHE A 50 8.99 3.11 2.73
C PHE A 50 9.19 2.69 1.26
N ILE A 51 8.81 3.55 0.32
CA ILE A 51 9.05 3.33 -1.12
C ILE A 51 10.54 3.47 -1.46
N TRP A 52 11.22 4.49 -0.93
CA TRP A 52 12.64 4.77 -1.20
C TRP A 52 13.55 3.61 -0.79
N GLU A 53 13.24 2.95 0.32
CA GLU A 53 13.90 1.74 0.83
C GLU A 53 13.61 0.49 -0.01
N ARG A 54 12.84 0.63 -1.10
CA ARG A 54 12.47 -0.43 -2.05
C ARG A 54 11.58 -1.52 -1.45
N ASN A 55 10.87 -1.23 -0.37
CA ASN A 55 9.90 -2.17 0.21
C ASN A 55 8.78 -2.53 -0.79
N THR A 56 8.47 -1.64 -1.74
CA THR A 56 7.39 -1.82 -2.73
C THR A 56 7.82 -2.44 -4.07
N ALA A 57 9.13 -2.67 -4.26
CA ALA A 57 9.68 -3.21 -5.50
C ALA A 57 9.44 -4.72 -5.65
N PRO A 58 9.65 -5.32 -6.84
CA PRO A 58 9.69 -6.78 -6.99
C PRO A 58 10.70 -7.41 -6.02
N GLY A 59 10.23 -8.36 -5.20
CA GLY A 59 11.02 -9.00 -4.14
C GLY A 59 11.17 -8.19 -2.84
N GLY A 60 10.54 -7.00 -2.76
CA GLY A 60 10.46 -6.20 -1.54
C GLY A 60 9.47 -6.76 -0.53
N LYS A 61 9.38 -6.10 0.63
CA LYS A 61 8.51 -6.50 1.76
C LYS A 61 7.02 -6.52 1.40
N LEU A 62 6.56 -5.58 0.58
CA LEU A 62 5.17 -5.47 0.15
C LEU A 62 5.14 -5.00 -1.31
N PRO A 63 5.29 -5.90 -2.29
CA PRO A 63 5.27 -5.53 -3.71
C PRO A 63 3.98 -4.76 -4.06
N VAL A 64 4.14 -3.59 -4.69
CA VAL A 64 3.01 -2.72 -5.07
C VAL A 64 2.86 -2.68 -6.59
N ASN A 65 1.62 -2.72 -7.08
CA ASN A 65 1.28 -2.54 -8.50
C ASN A 65 2.08 -3.45 -9.44
N THR A 66 2.11 -4.76 -9.13
CA THR A 66 2.94 -5.75 -9.85
C THR A 66 2.54 -5.96 -11.32
N ASN A 67 1.36 -5.48 -11.73
CA ASN A 67 0.93 -5.44 -13.13
C ASN A 67 1.40 -4.18 -13.89
N GLY A 68 2.10 -3.26 -13.22
CA GLY A 68 2.54 -1.97 -13.76
C GLY A 68 1.75 -0.76 -13.26
N GLY A 69 0.57 -0.95 -12.66
CA GLY A 69 -0.31 0.16 -12.28
C GLY A 69 -1.03 0.79 -13.48
N GLY A 70 -1.54 2.00 -13.30
CA GLY A 70 -2.20 2.80 -14.34
C GLY A 70 -1.35 3.93 -14.92
N LEU A 71 -0.11 4.10 -14.46
CA LEU A 71 0.84 5.13 -14.93
C LEU A 71 1.47 4.78 -16.28
#